data_AF-C9SD53-F1
#
_entry.id   AF-C9SD53-F1
#
_cell.length_a   1.000
_cell.length_b   1.000
_cell.length_c   1.000
_cell.angle_alpha   90.00
_cell.angle_beta   90.00
_cell.angle_gamma   90.00
#
_symmetry.space_group_name_H-M   'P 1'
#
loop_
_entity.id
_entity.type
_entity.pdbx_description
1 polymer ?
#
loop_
_entity_poly.entity_id
_entity_poly.type
_entity_poly.pdbx_seq_one_letter_code
_entity_poly.pdbx_strand_id
1 'polypeptide(L)'
;MVASGLRIVDELPESQATAKAWVQEAQHDLLRHIGKQSISQLQALVVIIRFHYVVGEVSDAWNLLSLAARLIFTMRLNWEDDGLDAVTQETQRRLVWAIYLIDRQFSGGIEDLAVCAVERMHIRLPDRILR
;
A
#
# COMPACT_ATOMS: atom_id res chain seq x y z
N MET A 1 -8.51 4.30 -20.29
CA MET A 1 -7.67 3.18 -20.76
C MET A 1 -6.22 3.62 -20.69
N VAL A 2 -5.62 3.60 -19.50
CA VAL A 2 -4.23 4.05 -19.31
C VAL A 2 -3.33 2.83 -19.38
N ALA A 3 -2.30 2.93 -20.21
CA ALA A 3 -1.33 1.90 -20.54
C ALA A 3 -0.88 1.11 -19.30
N SER A 4 -1.08 -0.21 -19.36
CA SER A 4 -0.50 -1.21 -18.46
C SER A 4 1.02 -1.22 -18.63
N GLY A 5 1.69 -0.22 -18.07
CA GLY A 5 3.13 -0.14 -18.00
C GLY A 5 3.64 -1.09 -16.93
N LEU A 6 4.53 -1.99 -17.34
CA LEU A 6 5.20 -3.04 -16.56
C LEU A 6 4.39 -4.30 -16.24
N ARG A 7 4.16 -5.13 -17.28
CA ARG A 7 4.28 -6.59 -17.09
C ARG A 7 5.76 -6.91 -16.86
N ILE A 8 6.23 -6.74 -15.62
CA ILE A 8 7.43 -7.47 -15.18
C ILE A 8 6.94 -8.90 -14.98
N VAL A 9 7.63 -9.83 -15.61
CA VAL A 9 7.43 -11.28 -15.52
C VAL A 9 6.36 -11.83 -16.48
N ASP A 10 6.88 -12.48 -17.51
CA ASP A 10 6.21 -13.52 -18.30
C ASP A 10 6.01 -14.72 -17.35
N GLU A 11 5.02 -14.66 -16.45
CA GLU A 11 4.82 -15.67 -15.40
C GLU A 11 4.21 -16.95 -16.01
N LEU A 12 4.97 -18.04 -15.94
CA LEU A 12 4.45 -19.39 -16.09
C LEU A 12 3.19 -19.52 -15.22
N PRO A 13 2.08 -20.09 -15.71
CA PRO A 13 0.81 -20.19 -14.97
C PRO A 13 0.96 -20.77 -13.54
N GLU A 14 1.93 -21.66 -13.35
CA GLU A 14 2.27 -22.27 -12.05
C GLU A 14 2.83 -21.27 -11.04
N SER A 15 3.66 -20.31 -11.49
CA SER A 15 4.21 -19.25 -10.64
C SER A 15 3.12 -18.30 -10.16
N GLN A 16 2.16 -17.96 -11.04
CA GLN A 16 1.02 -17.11 -10.70
C GLN A 16 0.08 -17.81 -9.70
N ALA A 17 -0.18 -19.11 -9.88
CA ALA A 17 -0.99 -19.89 -8.95
C ALA A 17 -0.34 -19.98 -7.55
N THR A 18 0.98 -20.20 -7.51
CA THR A 18 1.75 -20.23 -6.27
C THR A 18 1.73 -18.87 -5.56
N ALA A 19 1.98 -17.78 -6.29
CA ALA A 19 1.91 -16.43 -5.75
C ALA A 19 0.52 -16.11 -5.20
N LYS A 20 -0.55 -16.51 -5.91
CA LYS A 20 -1.92 -16.35 -5.45
C LYS A 20 -2.17 -17.08 -4.14
N ALA A 21 -1.71 -18.33 -4.00
CA ALA A 21 -1.86 -19.10 -2.78
C ALA A 21 -1.17 -18.41 -1.58
N TRP A 22 0.06 -17.92 -1.76
CA TRP A 22 0.78 -17.19 -0.70
C TRP A 22 0.12 -15.87 -0.32
N VAL A 23 -0.38 -15.12 -1.30
CA VAL A 23 -1.10 -13.86 -1.03
C VAL A 23 -2.40 -14.12 -0.28
N GLN A 24 -3.14 -15.18 -0.62
CA GLN A 24 -4.35 -15.58 0.10
C GLN A 24 -4.05 -15.99 1.54
N GLU A 25 -2.98 -16.75 1.78
CA GLU A 25 -2.55 -17.13 3.12
C GLU A 25 -2.16 -15.89 3.95
N ALA A 26 -1.36 -15.00 3.37
CA ALA A 26 -0.92 -13.77 4.03
C ALA A 26 -2.10 -12.82 4.33
N GLN A 27 -3.05 -12.68 3.41
CA GLN A 27 -4.27 -11.90 3.62
C GLN A 27 -5.11 -12.48 4.76
N HIS A 28 -5.27 -13.80 4.79
CA HIS A 28 -6.03 -14.47 5.83
C HIS A 28 -5.42 -14.27 7.22
N ASP A 29 -4.10 -14.43 7.34
CA ASP A 29 -3.40 -14.16 8.60
C ASP A 29 -3.50 -12.68 9.02
N LEU A 30 -3.38 -11.77 8.06
CA LEU A 30 -3.51 -10.33 8.29
C LEU A 30 -4.90 -9.97 8.82
N LEU A 31 -5.96 -10.47 8.19
CA LEU A 31 -7.34 -10.19 8.57
C LEU A 31 -7.71 -10.81 9.92
N ARG A 32 -7.11 -11.97 10.29
CA ARG A 32 -7.23 -12.53 11.65
C ARG A 32 -6.65 -11.62 12.72
N HIS A 33 -5.63 -10.83 12.37
CA HIS A 33 -4.95 -9.91 13.27
C HIS A 33 -5.23 -8.44 12.95
N ILE A 34 -6.40 -8.13 12.37
CA ILE A 34 -6.76 -6.78 11.92
C ILE A 34 -6.70 -5.70 13.01
N GLY A 35 -6.87 -6.08 14.27
CA GLY A 35 -6.76 -5.18 15.42
C GLY A 35 -5.32 -4.81 15.81
N LYS A 36 -4.33 -5.57 15.33
CA LYS A 36 -2.92 -5.20 15.49
C LYS A 36 -2.61 -4.06 14.53
N GLN A 37 -1.79 -3.12 15.00
CA GLN A 37 -1.37 -1.96 14.22
C GLN A 37 0.16 -1.98 14.19
N SER A 38 0.74 -2.34 13.05
CA SER A 38 2.19 -2.38 12.89
C SER A 38 2.62 -2.01 11.48
N ILE A 39 3.87 -1.53 11.36
CA ILE A 39 4.49 -1.23 10.07
C ILE A 39 4.53 -2.47 9.17
N SER A 40 4.80 -3.66 9.73
CA SER A 40 4.82 -4.91 8.97
C SER A 40 3.45 -5.27 8.38
N GLN A 41 2.35 -4.99 9.09
CA GLN A 41 1.01 -5.19 8.56
C GLN A 41 0.69 -4.24 7.42
N LEU A 42 1.10 -2.98 7.53
CA LEU A 42 0.97 -2.02 6.43
C LEU A 42 1.80 -2.44 5.21
N GLN A 43 3.03 -2.92 5.41
CA GLN A 43 3.87 -3.45 4.33
C GLN A 43 3.21 -4.65 3.64
N ALA A 44 2.69 -5.61 4.42
CA ALA A 44 1.96 -6.76 3.88
C ALA A 44 0.71 -6.32 3.10
N LEU A 45 -0.09 -5.37 3.63
CA LEU A 45 -1.23 -4.80 2.93
C LEU A 45 -0.84 -4.23 1.57
N VAL A 46 0.24 -3.44 1.50
CA VAL A 46 0.69 -2.84 0.23
C VAL A 46 1.04 -3.92 -0.80
N VAL A 47 1.71 -4.99 -0.39
CA VAL A 47 2.06 -6.11 -1.28
C VAL A 47 0.80 -6.82 -1.78
N ILE A 48 -0.13 -7.15 -0.88
CA ILE A 48 -1.39 -7.83 -1.19
C ILE A 48 -2.25 -6.98 -2.14
N ILE A 49 -2.45 -5.69 -1.82
CA ILE A 49 -3.22 -4.75 -2.64
C ILE A 49 -2.63 -4.66 -4.05
N ARG A 50 -1.29 -4.57 -4.15
CA ARG A 50 -0.61 -4.48 -5.44
C ARG A 50 -0.74 -5.77 -6.24
N PHE A 51 -0.68 -6.94 -5.59
CA PHE A 51 -0.92 -8.22 -6.25
C PHE A 51 -2.33 -8.28 -6.84
N HIS A 52 -3.37 -8.01 -6.03
CA HIS A 52 -4.75 -7.99 -6.49
C HIS A 52 -4.97 -7.00 -7.64
N TYR A 53 -4.33 -5.83 -7.58
CA TYR A 53 -4.35 -4.88 -8.69
C TYR A 53 -3.76 -5.46 -9.99
N VAL A 54 -2.60 -6.13 -9.91
CA VAL A 54 -1.93 -6.73 -11.07
C VAL A 54 -2.74 -7.88 -11.68
N VAL A 55 -3.36 -8.72 -10.86
CA VAL A 55 -4.18 -9.86 -11.35
C VAL A 55 -5.61 -9.46 -11.74
N GLY A 56 -6.01 -8.20 -11.53
CA GLY A 56 -7.33 -7.68 -11.89
C GLY A 56 -8.44 -7.92 -10.86
N GLU A 57 -8.11 -8.37 -9.65
CA GLU A 57 -9.03 -8.58 -8.52
C GLU A 57 -9.25 -7.26 -7.74
N VAL A 58 -9.75 -6.24 -8.43
CA VAL A 58 -9.77 -4.84 -7.96
C VAL A 58 -10.65 -4.60 -6.72
N SER A 59 -11.72 -5.40 -6.54
CA SER A 59 -12.67 -5.21 -5.43
C SER A 59 -12.02 -5.46 -4.05
N ASP A 60 -11.22 -6.51 -3.91
CA ASP A 60 -10.54 -6.83 -2.65
C ASP A 60 -9.46 -5.78 -2.36
N ALA A 61 -8.71 -5.40 -3.40
CA ALA A 61 -7.71 -4.36 -3.31
C ALA A 61 -8.30 -3.02 -2.83
N TRP A 62 -9.49 -2.63 -3.33
CA TRP A 62 -10.19 -1.41 -2.90
C TRP A 62 -10.49 -1.40 -1.40
N ASN A 63 -11.02 -2.51 -0.88
CA ASN A 63 -11.37 -2.63 0.55
C ASN A 63 -10.12 -2.66 1.44
N LEU A 64 -9.09 -3.40 1.03
CA LEU A 64 -7.82 -3.45 1.75
C LEU A 64 -7.09 -2.11 1.75
N LEU A 65 -7.20 -1.32 0.66
CA LEU A 65 -6.66 0.03 0.59
C LEU A 65 -7.32 0.97 1.60
N SER A 66 -8.65 0.85 1.76
CA SER A 66 -9.39 1.60 2.78
C SER A 66 -8.90 1.27 4.20
N LEU A 67 -8.57 0.00 4.46
CA LEU A 67 -7.96 -0.42 5.73
C LEU A 67 -6.56 0.16 5.91
N ALA A 68 -5.70 0.08 4.88
CA ALA A 68 -4.35 0.62 4.92
C ALA A 68 -4.34 2.13 5.20
N ALA A 69 -5.21 2.89 4.54
CA ALA A 69 -5.38 4.32 4.77
C ALA A 69 -5.75 4.63 6.23
N ARG A 70 -6.71 3.89 6.80
CA ARG A 70 -7.09 4.05 8.21
C ARG A 70 -5.92 3.76 9.16
N LEU A 71 -5.12 2.73 8.87
CA LEU A 71 -3.96 2.38 9.68
C LEU A 71 -2.88 3.47 9.65
N ILE A 72 -2.58 4.06 8.49
CA ILE A 72 -1.66 5.22 8.39
C ILE A 72 -2.09 6.34 9.34
N PHE A 73 -3.37 6.73 9.30
CA PHE A 73 -3.86 7.83 10.13
C PHE A 73 -3.93 7.47 11.61
N THR A 74 -4.29 6.23 11.94
CA THR A 74 -4.39 5.76 13.33
C THR A 74 -3.01 5.67 13.99
N MET A 75 -2.03 5.19 13.24
CA MET A 75 -0.63 5.12 13.67
C MET A 75 0.10 6.46 13.54
N ARG A 76 -0.59 7.51 13.07
CA ARG A 76 -0.05 8.87 12.88
C ARG A 76 1.17 8.91 11.94
N LEU A 77 1.27 7.98 11.00
CA LEU A 77 2.39 7.91 10.04
C LEU A 77 2.34 9.04 9.00
N ASN A 78 1.21 9.74 8.92
CA ASN A 78 1.04 10.94 8.09
C ASN A 78 1.68 12.19 8.71
N TRP A 79 2.42 12.07 9.81
CA TRP A 79 3.22 13.14 10.42
C TRP A 79 4.69 12.72 10.49
N GLU A 80 5.60 13.67 10.34
CA GLU A 80 7.01 13.42 10.67
C GLU A 80 7.18 13.18 12.18
N ASP A 81 8.11 12.29 12.52
CA ASP A 81 8.52 11.98 13.88
C ASP A 81 10.02 12.22 14.02
N ASP A 82 10.39 13.32 14.68
CA ASP A 82 11.77 13.74 14.91
C ASP A 82 12.54 12.78 15.86
N GLY A 83 11.84 11.85 16.52
CA GLY A 83 12.44 10.82 17.37
C GLY A 83 12.93 9.58 16.61
N LEU A 84 12.55 9.41 15.33
CA LEU A 84 12.98 8.28 14.51
C LEU A 84 14.35 8.54 13.87
N ASP A 85 15.12 7.45 13.67
CA ASP A 85 16.30 7.54 12.82
C ASP A 85 15.90 7.82 11.36
N ALA A 86 16.83 8.40 10.60
CA ALA A 86 16.58 8.83 9.23
C ALA A 86 16.11 7.70 8.29
N VAL A 87 16.61 6.48 8.46
CA VAL A 87 16.25 5.34 7.60
C VAL A 87 14.85 4.86 7.92
N THR A 88 14.50 4.74 9.21
CA THR A 88 13.16 4.36 9.63
C THR A 88 12.13 5.41 9.20
N GLN A 89 12.42 6.70 9.40
CA GLN A 89 11.54 7.80 8.99
C GLN A 89 11.31 7.79 7.47
N GLU A 90 12.37 7.65 6.66
CA GLU A 90 12.24 7.58 5.20
C GLU A 90 11.49 6.32 4.74
N THR A 91 11.68 5.19 5.43
CA THR A 91 10.95 3.94 5.14
C THR A 91 9.44 4.11 5.37
N GLN A 92 9.05 4.71 6.50
CA GLN A 92 7.65 4.97 6.81
C GLN A 92 7.04 6.00 5.86
N ARG A 93 7.78 7.07 5.55
CA ARG A 93 7.38 8.09 4.56
C ARG A 93 7.05 7.45 3.21
N ARG A 94 7.93 6.58 2.70
CA ARG A 94 7.69 5.84 1.44
C ARG A 94 6.49 4.92 1.51
N LEU A 95 6.26 4.28 2.65
CA LEU A 95 5.10 3.41 2.84
C LEU A 95 3.79 4.21 2.75
N VAL A 96 3.73 5.38 3.38
CA VAL A 96 2.58 6.28 3.30
C VAL A 96 2.36 6.77 1.87
N TRP A 97 3.41 7.24 1.20
CA TRP A 97 3.30 7.71 -0.19
C TRP A 97 2.95 6.58 -1.17
N ALA A 98 3.39 5.35 -0.94
CA ALA A 98 2.98 4.21 -1.75
C ALA A 98 1.47 3.97 -1.65
N ILE A 99 0.91 4.02 -0.44
CA ILE A 99 -0.53 3.86 -0.22
C ILE A 99 -1.31 5.04 -0.85
N TYR A 100 -0.82 6.27 -0.70
CA TYR A 100 -1.41 7.44 -1.37
C TYR A 100 -1.44 7.29 -2.89
N LEU A 101 -0.35 6.83 -3.50
CA LEU A 101 -0.27 6.63 -4.96
C LEU A 101 -1.26 5.56 -5.43
N ILE A 102 -1.39 4.46 -4.68
CA ILE A 102 -2.37 3.42 -4.98
C ILE A 102 -3.79 4.00 -4.87
N ASP A 103 -4.11 4.77 -3.83
CA ASP A 103 -5.41 5.44 -3.68
C ASP A 103 -5.74 6.36 -4.86
N ARG A 104 -4.78 7.16 -5.32
CA ARG A 104 -4.97 8.00 -6.51
C ARG A 104 -5.20 7.20 -7.78
N GLN A 105 -4.54 6.05 -7.92
CA GLN A 105 -4.73 5.16 -9.05
C GLN A 105 -6.13 4.50 -9.06
N PHE A 106 -6.62 4.10 -7.88
CA PHE A 106 -7.94 3.50 -7.72
C PHE A 106 -9.08 4.52 -7.89
N SER A 107 -8.96 5.68 -7.24
CA SER A 107 -9.98 6.75 -7.30
C SER A 107 -10.08 7.43 -8.67
N GLY A 108 -9.08 7.27 -9.55
CA GLY A 108 -9.09 7.85 -10.89
C GLY A 108 -9.13 9.39 -10.89
N GLY A 109 -8.71 10.02 -9.79
CA GLY A 109 -8.78 11.47 -9.59
C GLY A 109 -10.12 11.99 -9.06
N ILE A 110 -11.09 11.11 -8.77
CA ILE A 110 -12.36 11.51 -8.16
C ILE A 110 -12.17 11.61 -6.64
N GLU A 111 -12.22 12.82 -6.09
CA GLU A 111 -11.95 13.08 -4.67
C GLU A 111 -12.91 12.36 -3.72
N ASP A 112 -14.21 12.25 -4.08
CA ASP A 112 -15.21 11.55 -3.27
C ASP A 112 -14.91 10.05 -3.08
N LEU A 113 -14.04 9.48 -3.94
CA LEU A 113 -13.61 8.09 -3.87
C LEU A 113 -12.23 7.91 -3.24
N ALA A 114 -11.49 8.98 -3.00
CA ALA A 114 -10.16 8.93 -2.41
C ALA A 114 -10.23 8.74 -0.89
N VAL A 115 -9.43 7.83 -0.34
CA VAL A 115 -9.36 7.59 1.11
C VAL A 115 -8.17 8.29 1.78
N CYS A 116 -7.18 8.72 1.00
CA CYS A 116 -5.98 9.42 1.46
C CYS A 116 -5.99 10.88 0.99
N ALA A 117 -6.65 11.75 1.77
CA ALA A 117 -6.63 13.20 1.55
C ALA A 117 -5.19 13.77 1.64
N VAL A 118 -4.74 14.46 0.60
CA VAL A 118 -3.37 15.00 0.51
C VAL A 118 -3.12 16.10 1.54
N GLU A 119 -4.18 16.82 1.93
CA GLU A 119 -4.17 17.89 2.92
C GLU A 119 -3.85 17.37 4.33
N ARG A 120 -4.00 16.06 4.55
CA ARG A 120 -3.68 15.38 5.80
C ARG A 120 -2.26 14.79 5.81
N MET A 121 -1.48 14.96 4.75
CA MET A 121 -0.12 14.48 4.67
C MET A 121 0.84 15.56 5.16
N HIS A 122 1.28 15.43 6.42
CA HIS A 122 2.25 16.32 7.08
C HIS A 122 3.67 15.72 7.06
N ILE A 123 3.94 14.88 6.06
CA ILE A 123 5.24 14.29 5.76
C ILE A 123 5.79 14.88 4.48
N ARG A 124 7.11 14.95 4.38
CA ARG A 124 7.79 15.38 3.15
C ARG A 124 7.62 14.31 2.06
N LEU A 125 7.87 14.70 0.81
CA LEU A 125 8.02 13.72 -0.27
C LEU A 125 9.25 12.83 -0.02
N PRO A 126 9.28 11.59 -0.53
CA PRO A 126 10.44 10.71 -0.38
C PRO A 126 11.72 11.35 -0.91
N ASP A 127 12.81 11.18 -0.18
CA ASP A 127 14.11 11.70 -0.59
C ASP A 127 14.62 10.91 -1.80
N ARG A 128 15.27 11.60 -2.74
CA ARG A 128 16.04 10.92 -3.80
C ARG A 128 17.19 10.17 -3.11
N ILE A 129 17.24 8.85 -3.28
CA ILE A 129 18.34 7.98 -2.79
C ILE A 129 19.62 8.29 -3.57
N LEU A 130 20.23 9.46 -3.40
CA LEU A 130 21.57 9.81 -3.90
C LEU A 130 22.10 11.00 -3.09
N ARG A 131 22.74 10.72 -1.95
CA ARG A 131 23.79 11.57 -1.36
C ARG A 131 24.83 10.67 -0.71
#